data_AF-X1BVI2-F1
#
_entry.id   AF-X1BVI2-F1
#
_cell.length_a   1.000
_cell.length_b   1.000
_cell.length_c   1.000
_cell.angle_alpha   90.00
_cell.angle_beta   90.00
_cell.angle_gamma   90.00
#
_symmetry.space_group_name_H-M   'P 1'
#
loop_
_entity.id
_entity.type
_entity.pdbx_description
1 polymer ?
#
loop_
_entity_poly.entity_id
_entity_poly.type
_entity_poly.pdbx_seq_one_letter_code
_entity_poly.pdbx_strand_id
1 'polypeptide(L)'
;INTFLLVEFKGEYNKLAGLIHEIQVFKPGLDFTINIFDPQNEDTDIYAEKLVNMLISCQVFSFQEEYSAQMEKVLIEIIKNVCSDPSRRNWEGFNYYSKKIQNRMHKNIPYINQTIVSIHNRLRRLKSGPLKPIFETQPKMTLQDVIKKKIIIDLSNIIRLGGTKEDAVFFANILFNSIWIQNLKHGESQEIRHFTIIEDSQFFISQKSVRSQVRTNYLEDFALLLRGTGECLININTRPNISEDIMANAGVIISFQLSYDQT
;
A
#
# COMPACT_ATOMS: atom_id res chain seq x y z
N ILE A 1 14.41 -8.99 19.96
CA ILE A 1 13.49 -8.41 18.95
C ILE A 1 13.64 -6.91 19.03
N ASN A 2 14.29 -6.28 18.05
CA ASN A 2 14.71 -4.88 18.21
C ASN A 2 13.73 -3.89 17.55
N THR A 3 12.94 -4.32 16.57
CA THR A 3 12.07 -3.44 15.78
C THR A 3 10.74 -4.11 15.44
N PHE A 4 9.70 -3.29 15.23
CA PHE A 4 8.40 -3.73 14.76
C PHE A 4 7.67 -2.59 14.05
N LEU A 5 6.77 -2.95 13.15
CA LEU A 5 5.74 -2.11 12.57
C LEU A 5 4.38 -2.62 13.05
N LEU A 6 3.57 -1.77 13.67
CA LEU A 6 2.15 -2.01 13.90
C LEU A 6 1.33 -1.10 12.98
N VAL A 7 0.45 -1.68 12.17
CA VAL A 7 -0.52 -0.95 11.35
C VAL A 7 -1.91 -1.13 11.98
N GLU A 8 -2.57 -0.02 12.32
CA GLU A 8 -3.84 -0.04 13.06
C GLU A 8 -4.84 1.01 12.56
N PHE A 9 -6.15 0.75 12.71
CA PHE A 9 -7.21 1.58 12.09
C PHE A 9 -7.96 2.51 13.04
N LYS A 10 -7.81 2.37 14.35
CA LYS A 10 -8.72 2.99 15.35
C LYS A 10 -8.04 4.07 16.19
N GLY A 11 -6.72 4.18 16.15
CA GLY A 11 -5.90 5.03 17.00
C GLY A 11 -5.80 4.52 18.45
N GLU A 12 -6.12 3.26 18.72
CA GLU A 12 -6.17 2.67 20.07
C GLU A 12 -4.79 2.53 20.69
N TYR A 13 -3.76 2.30 19.86
CA TYR A 13 -2.41 2.04 20.31
C TYR A 13 -1.60 3.33 20.51
N ASN A 14 -2.16 4.49 20.19
CA ASN A 14 -1.55 5.80 20.42
C ASN A 14 -1.10 6.01 21.88
N LYS A 15 -1.83 5.43 22.85
CA LYS A 15 -1.48 5.50 24.27
C LYS A 15 -0.21 4.72 24.62
N LEU A 16 0.14 3.68 23.85
CA LEU A 16 1.34 2.88 24.10
C LEU A 16 2.63 3.69 23.95
N ALA A 17 2.66 4.67 23.03
CA ALA A 17 3.81 5.57 22.90
C ALA A 17 4.05 6.43 24.15
N GLY A 18 3.02 6.67 24.97
CA GLY A 18 3.16 7.32 26.26
C GLY A 18 3.70 6.40 27.37
N LEU A 19 3.66 5.09 27.16
CA LEU A 19 4.09 4.07 28.13
C LEU A 19 5.47 3.48 27.78
N ILE A 20 5.82 3.43 26.49
CA ILE A 20 7.06 2.83 25.99
C ILE A 20 7.76 3.86 25.11
N HIS A 21 8.81 4.50 25.65
CA HIS A 21 9.47 5.66 25.05
C HIS A 21 10.13 5.37 23.69
N GLU A 22 10.47 4.11 23.39
CA GLU A 22 11.09 3.75 22.11
C GLU A 22 10.07 3.62 20.97
N ILE A 23 8.76 3.61 21.26
CA ILE A 23 7.70 3.52 20.25
C ILE A 23 7.41 4.90 19.66
N GLN A 24 7.45 4.97 18.35
CA GLN A 24 7.05 6.16 17.61
C GLN A 24 5.71 5.91 16.91
N VAL A 25 4.78 6.85 17.05
CA VAL A 25 3.48 6.82 16.38
C VAL A 25 3.52 7.81 15.23
N PHE A 26 3.12 7.34 14.05
CA PHE A 26 3.00 8.16 12.86
C PHE A 26 1.58 8.11 12.31
N LYS A 27 1.14 9.25 11.82
CA LYS A 27 -0.15 9.54 11.21
C LYS A 27 0.07 9.95 9.75
N PRO A 28 -0.35 9.11 8.79
CA PRO A 28 -0.21 9.42 7.38
C PRO A 28 -0.84 10.78 7.04
N GLY A 29 -0.09 11.62 6.32
CA GLY A 29 -0.49 12.97 5.94
C GLY A 29 -0.26 14.06 6.99
N LEU A 30 0.29 13.73 8.17
CA LEU A 30 0.65 14.71 9.21
C LEU A 30 2.16 14.72 9.49
N ASP A 31 2.69 13.57 9.88
CA ASP A 31 4.10 13.36 10.24
C ASP A 31 4.74 12.23 9.42
N PHE A 32 3.97 11.58 8.55
CA PHE A 32 4.45 10.54 7.64
C PHE A 32 3.81 10.67 6.27
N THR A 33 4.63 10.66 5.22
CA THR A 33 4.18 10.77 3.82
C THR A 33 4.98 9.79 2.97
N ILE A 34 4.41 9.35 1.85
CA ILE A 34 5.06 8.43 0.92
C ILE A 34 5.03 9.02 -0.49
N ASN A 35 6.19 9.02 -1.15
CA ASN A 35 6.23 9.24 -2.57
C ASN A 35 5.88 7.95 -3.34
N ILE A 36 4.65 7.87 -3.88
CA ILE A 36 4.21 6.70 -4.69
C ILE A 36 4.93 6.57 -6.03
N PHE A 37 5.78 7.53 -6.40
CA PHE A 37 6.61 7.45 -7.60
C PHE A 37 8.06 7.11 -7.29
N ASP A 38 8.36 6.73 -6.05
CA ASP A 38 9.66 6.20 -5.68
C ASP A 38 9.67 4.67 -5.81
N PRO A 39 10.27 4.10 -6.87
CA PRO A 39 10.41 2.65 -7.03
C PRO A 39 11.40 2.05 -6.01
N GLN A 40 12.06 2.89 -5.21
CA GLN A 40 13.13 2.52 -4.29
C GLN A 40 14.27 1.84 -5.05
N ASN A 41 14.31 0.51 -5.03
CA ASN A 41 15.33 -0.31 -5.66
C ASN A 41 14.74 -1.39 -6.57
N GLU A 42 13.42 -1.35 -6.79
CA GLU A 42 12.77 -2.22 -7.75
C GLU A 42 12.96 -1.68 -9.17
N ASP A 43 12.93 -2.60 -10.13
CA ASP A 43 12.87 -2.21 -11.54
C ASP A 43 11.63 -1.34 -11.81
N THR A 44 11.79 -0.28 -12.59
CA THR A 44 10.73 0.71 -12.79
C THR A 44 9.52 0.16 -13.54
N ASP A 45 9.72 -0.86 -14.36
CA ASP A 45 8.64 -1.48 -15.14
C ASP A 45 7.79 -2.34 -14.21
N ILE A 46 8.45 -3.17 -13.41
CA ILE A 46 7.81 -4.00 -12.38
C ILE A 46 7.06 -3.11 -11.38
N TYR A 47 7.72 -2.07 -10.87
CA TYR A 47 7.10 -1.15 -9.90
C TYR A 47 5.86 -0.44 -10.48
N ALA A 48 5.93 0.02 -11.74
CA ALA A 48 4.83 0.70 -12.38
C ALA A 48 3.60 -0.19 -12.54
N GLU A 49 3.79 -1.43 -12.99
CA GLU A 49 2.72 -2.43 -13.08
C GLU A 49 2.12 -2.74 -11.70
N LYS A 50 2.97 -2.93 -10.69
CA LYS A 50 2.54 -3.16 -9.31
C LYS A 50 1.71 -2.01 -8.76
N LEU A 51 2.15 -0.77 -8.96
CA LEU A 51 1.44 0.42 -8.51
C LEU A 51 0.05 0.52 -9.16
N VAL A 52 -0.04 0.26 -10.47
CA VAL A 52 -1.32 0.24 -11.17
C VAL A 52 -2.23 -0.87 -10.64
N ASN A 53 -1.69 -2.07 -10.42
CA ASN A 53 -2.43 -3.18 -9.83
C ASN A 53 -2.98 -2.82 -8.44
N MET A 54 -2.17 -2.20 -7.57
CA MET A 54 -2.60 -1.74 -6.25
C MET A 54 -3.70 -0.68 -6.33
N LEU A 55 -3.59 0.30 -7.24
CA LEU A 55 -4.61 1.32 -7.44
C LEU A 55 -5.95 0.71 -7.90
N ILE A 56 -5.90 -0.31 -8.77
CA ILE A 56 -7.09 -1.03 -9.26
C ILE A 56 -7.69 -1.89 -8.14
N SER A 57 -6.88 -2.71 -7.45
CA SER A 57 -7.35 -3.64 -6.41
C SER A 57 -7.98 -2.92 -5.23
N CYS A 58 -7.44 -1.75 -4.87
CA CYS A 58 -7.97 -0.90 -3.82
C CYS A 58 -9.08 0.04 -4.31
N GLN A 59 -9.63 -0.17 -5.51
CA GLN A 59 -10.74 0.62 -6.04
C GLN A 59 -10.52 2.14 -5.97
N VAL A 60 -9.26 2.60 -6.02
CA VAL A 60 -8.94 4.03 -6.18
C VAL A 60 -9.56 4.52 -7.50
N PHE A 61 -9.65 3.59 -8.46
CA PHE A 61 -10.40 3.66 -9.70
C PHE A 61 -11.83 3.07 -9.56
N SER A 62 -12.68 3.51 -8.63
CA SER A 62 -14.07 3.01 -8.56
C SER A 62 -15.02 3.73 -9.53
N PHE A 63 -15.60 2.97 -10.45
CA PHE A 63 -17.04 2.79 -10.77
C PHE A 63 -17.13 1.65 -11.80
N GLN A 64 -18.26 0.92 -11.84
CA GLN A 64 -18.51 -0.27 -12.66
C GLN A 64 -18.36 -0.10 -14.20
N GLU A 65 -17.84 1.02 -14.69
CA GLU A 65 -17.67 1.28 -16.12
C GLU A 65 -16.23 1.73 -16.46
N GLU A 66 -15.56 0.80 -17.16
CA GLU A 66 -14.42 0.96 -18.07
C GLU A 66 -13.12 1.58 -17.54
N TYR A 67 -12.41 0.83 -16.69
CA TYR A 67 -10.95 0.87 -16.77
C TYR A 67 -10.51 0.02 -17.97
N SER A 68 -10.26 0.67 -19.10
CA SER A 68 -9.91 -0.05 -20.33
C SER A 68 -8.45 -0.48 -20.36
N ALA A 69 -8.12 -1.52 -21.13
CA ALA A 69 -6.73 -1.94 -21.37
C ALA A 69 -5.87 -0.79 -21.93
N GLN A 70 -6.48 0.15 -22.66
CA GLN A 70 -5.82 1.37 -23.12
C GLN A 70 -5.45 2.29 -21.95
N MET A 71 -6.36 2.50 -20.99
CA MET A 71 -6.07 3.28 -19.78
C MET A 71 -4.97 2.64 -18.95
N GLU A 72 -5.00 1.31 -18.80
CA GLU A 72 -3.95 0.52 -18.13
C GLU A 72 -2.59 0.76 -18.76
N LYS A 73 -2.48 0.52 -20.06
CA LYS A 73 -1.24 0.73 -20.82
C LYS A 73 -0.72 2.16 -20.70
N VAL A 74 -1.59 3.15 -20.85
CA VAL A 74 -1.19 4.57 -20.78
C VAL A 74 -0.74 4.94 -19.37
N LEU A 75 -1.44 4.47 -18.34
CA LEU A 75 -1.09 4.77 -16.95
C LEU A 75 0.25 4.11 -16.56
N ILE A 76 0.45 2.83 -16.90
CA ILE A 76 1.72 2.14 -16.66
C ILE A 76 2.86 2.90 -17.33
N GLU A 77 2.71 3.30 -18.59
CA GLU A 77 3.74 4.04 -19.32
C GLU A 77 4.02 5.41 -18.68
N ILE A 78 3.00 6.13 -18.20
CA ILE A 78 3.21 7.39 -17.46
C ILE A 78 4.01 7.11 -16.19
N ILE A 79 3.57 6.18 -15.35
CA ILE A 79 4.19 5.87 -14.05
C ILE A 79 5.63 5.40 -14.26
N LYS A 80 5.88 4.49 -15.20
CA LYS A 80 7.22 4.02 -15.57
C LYS A 80 8.16 5.19 -15.87
N ASN A 81 7.74 6.11 -16.73
CA ASN A 81 8.55 7.27 -17.11
C ASN A 81 8.80 8.22 -15.93
N VAL A 82 7.81 8.41 -15.05
CA VAL A 82 7.95 9.22 -13.82
C VAL A 82 8.95 8.57 -12.86
N CYS A 83 8.84 7.27 -12.62
CA CYS A 83 9.71 6.52 -11.71
C CYS A 83 11.15 6.42 -12.25
N SER A 84 11.32 6.38 -13.57
CA SER A 84 12.61 6.34 -14.26
C SER A 84 13.39 7.67 -14.20
N ASP A 85 12.74 8.78 -13.84
CA ASP A 85 13.36 10.10 -13.76
C ASP A 85 13.41 10.59 -12.31
N PRO A 86 14.52 10.38 -11.58
CA PRO A 86 14.66 10.78 -10.17
C PRO A 86 14.34 12.26 -9.91
N SER A 87 14.59 13.15 -10.88
CA SER A 87 14.31 14.59 -10.75
C SER A 87 12.83 14.94 -10.85
N ARG A 88 12.00 13.99 -11.31
CA ARG A 88 10.57 14.17 -11.59
C ARG A 88 9.70 13.12 -10.92
N ARG A 89 10.18 12.41 -9.88
CA ARG A 89 9.37 11.45 -9.09
C ARG A 89 8.33 12.17 -8.22
N ASN A 90 7.37 12.82 -8.84
CA ASN A 90 6.34 13.61 -8.18
C ASN A 90 5.15 13.85 -9.12
N TRP A 91 4.10 14.50 -8.61
CA TRP A 91 2.90 14.82 -9.39
C TRP A 91 3.14 15.81 -10.53
N GLU A 92 4.16 16.67 -10.47
CA GLU A 92 4.53 17.54 -11.59
C GLU A 92 5.17 16.74 -12.73
N GLY A 93 6.04 15.81 -12.39
CA GLY A 93 6.58 14.82 -13.31
C GLY A 93 5.48 13.97 -13.94
N PHE A 94 4.50 13.53 -13.16
CA PHE A 94 3.32 12.84 -13.68
C PHE A 94 2.59 13.66 -14.75
N ASN A 95 2.38 14.96 -14.51
CA ASN A 95 1.76 15.86 -15.51
C ASN A 95 2.63 16.02 -16.76
N TYR A 96 3.95 16.18 -16.58
CA TYR A 96 4.91 16.31 -17.67
C TYR A 96 4.91 15.07 -18.57
N TYR A 97 5.04 13.88 -18.00
CA TYR A 97 5.04 12.62 -18.75
C TYR A 97 3.68 12.28 -19.35
N SER A 98 2.58 12.65 -18.70
CA SER A 98 1.23 12.60 -19.30
C SER A 98 1.19 13.38 -20.63
N LYS A 99 1.66 14.64 -20.63
CA LYS A 99 1.67 15.49 -21.84
C LYS A 99 2.63 14.95 -22.91
N LYS A 100 3.79 14.42 -22.51
CA LYS A 100 4.75 13.80 -23.44
C LYS A 100 4.14 12.58 -24.14
N ILE A 101 3.44 11.73 -23.40
CA ILE A 101 2.75 10.55 -23.94
C ILE A 101 1.59 10.95 -24.84
N GLN A 102 0.80 11.95 -24.45
CA GLN A 102 -0.24 12.54 -25.29
C GLN A 102 0.32 12.92 -26.67
N ASN A 103 1.41 13.70 -26.69
CA ASN A 103 2.03 14.16 -27.93
C ASN A 103 2.66 13.02 -28.74
N ARG A 104 3.23 12.00 -28.09
CA ARG A 104 3.85 10.86 -28.78
C ARG A 104 2.82 9.91 -29.38
N MET A 105 1.72 9.66 -28.67
CA MET A 105 0.77 8.59 -28.99
C MET A 105 -0.51 9.07 -29.67
N HIS A 106 -0.71 10.39 -29.86
CA HIS A 106 -1.92 10.95 -30.49
C HIS A 106 -2.26 10.37 -31.87
N LYS A 107 -1.27 9.90 -32.64
CA LYS A 107 -1.49 9.29 -33.96
C LYS A 107 -1.79 7.79 -33.90
N ASN A 108 -1.42 7.12 -32.80
CA ASN A 108 -1.40 5.66 -32.70
C ASN A 108 -2.46 5.11 -31.73
N ILE A 109 -2.95 5.95 -30.81
CA ILE A 109 -3.98 5.58 -29.84
C ILE A 109 -5.19 6.50 -30.03
N PRO A 110 -6.34 5.95 -30.48
CA PRO A 110 -7.60 6.69 -30.54
C PRO A 110 -7.96 7.27 -29.16
N TYR A 111 -8.49 8.50 -29.14
CA TYR A 111 -8.99 9.14 -27.91
C TYR A 111 -7.98 9.28 -26.77
N ILE A 112 -6.66 9.35 -27.05
CA ILE A 112 -5.62 9.48 -26.01
C ILE A 112 -5.84 10.69 -25.08
N ASN A 113 -6.42 11.78 -25.62
CA ASN A 113 -6.74 12.98 -24.85
C ASN A 113 -7.79 12.67 -23.77
N GLN A 114 -8.87 12.00 -24.15
CA GLN A 114 -9.91 11.57 -23.23
C GLN A 114 -9.36 10.56 -22.22
N THR A 115 -8.51 9.62 -22.65
CA THR A 115 -7.84 8.66 -21.77
C THR A 115 -7.04 9.36 -20.68
N ILE A 116 -6.20 10.33 -21.05
CA ILE A 116 -5.37 11.06 -20.09
C ILE A 116 -6.25 11.87 -19.13
N VAL A 117 -7.26 12.58 -19.62
CA VAL A 117 -8.21 13.32 -18.76
C VAL A 117 -8.89 12.36 -17.76
N SER A 118 -9.35 11.20 -18.23
CA SER A 118 -9.98 10.17 -17.38
C SER A 118 -9.03 9.62 -16.31
N ILE A 119 -7.75 9.43 -16.64
CA ILE A 119 -6.71 9.03 -15.67
C ILE A 119 -6.52 10.11 -14.60
N HIS A 120 -6.35 11.38 -15.02
CA HIS A 120 -6.15 12.51 -14.09
C HIS A 120 -7.35 12.68 -13.16
N ASN A 121 -8.57 12.57 -13.68
CA ASN A 121 -9.80 12.70 -12.88
C ASN A 121 -9.89 11.64 -11.79
N ARG A 122 -9.48 10.41 -12.10
CA ARG A 122 -9.49 9.31 -11.14
C ARG A 122 -8.39 9.43 -10.08
N LEU A 123 -7.19 9.87 -10.48
CA LEU A 123 -6.06 10.11 -9.56
C LEU A 123 -6.18 11.43 -8.77
N ARG A 124 -7.17 12.27 -9.09
CA ARG A 124 -7.37 13.60 -8.49
C ARG A 124 -7.37 13.56 -6.96
N ARG A 125 -7.94 12.53 -6.34
CA ARG A 125 -7.99 12.41 -4.87
C ARG A 125 -6.61 12.27 -4.23
N LEU A 126 -5.67 11.63 -4.92
CA LEU A 126 -4.28 11.44 -4.48
C LEU A 126 -3.43 12.71 -4.70
N LYS A 127 -3.74 13.46 -5.76
CA LYS A 127 -2.96 14.65 -6.17
C LYS A 127 -3.43 15.95 -5.51
N SER A 128 -4.74 16.14 -5.36
CA SER A 128 -5.35 17.41 -4.98
C SER A 128 -6.57 17.26 -4.08
N GLY A 129 -6.79 16.07 -3.50
CA GLY A 129 -7.89 15.78 -2.59
C GLY A 129 -7.43 15.51 -1.16
N PRO A 130 -8.30 14.89 -0.34
CA PRO A 130 -8.03 14.45 1.04
C PRO A 130 -6.69 13.75 1.25
N LEU A 131 -6.22 13.01 0.24
CA LEU A 131 -5.04 12.14 0.35
C LEU A 131 -3.76 12.82 -0.14
N LYS A 132 -3.85 14.05 -0.67
CA LYS A 132 -2.66 14.80 -1.10
C LYS A 132 -1.59 14.85 -0.02
N PRO A 133 -1.89 15.19 1.26
CA PRO A 133 -0.87 15.25 2.29
C PRO A 133 -0.16 13.91 2.52
N ILE A 134 -0.80 12.78 2.21
CA ILE A 134 -0.23 11.44 2.39
C ILE A 134 0.78 11.13 1.28
N PHE A 135 0.50 11.53 0.04
CA PHE A 135 1.26 11.16 -1.15
C PHE A 135 2.10 12.31 -1.73
N GLU A 136 2.64 13.14 -0.86
CA GLU A 136 3.54 14.26 -1.19
C GLU A 136 5.02 13.85 -1.19
N THR A 137 5.86 14.67 -1.83
CA THR A 137 7.24 14.32 -2.21
C THR A 137 8.28 14.49 -1.10
N GLN A 138 7.93 15.12 0.02
CA GLN A 138 8.86 15.35 1.13
C GLN A 138 8.49 14.51 2.35
N PRO A 139 8.94 13.24 2.41
CA PRO A 139 8.81 12.43 3.60
C PRO A 139 9.62 13.03 4.76
N LYS A 140 8.97 13.27 5.90
CA LYS A 140 9.67 13.50 7.18
C LYS A 140 10.35 12.22 7.69
N MET A 141 9.91 11.06 7.21
CA MET A 141 10.42 9.74 7.57
C MET A 141 10.48 8.86 6.31
N THR A 142 11.58 8.15 6.14
CA THR A 142 11.75 7.23 5.00
C THR A 142 11.15 5.86 5.31
N LEU A 143 10.84 5.09 4.27
CA LEU A 143 10.38 3.70 4.42
C LEU A 143 11.47 2.80 5.02
N GLN A 144 12.75 3.19 4.94
CA GLN A 144 13.82 2.49 5.64
C GLN A 144 13.78 2.69 7.16
N ASP A 145 13.28 3.84 7.62
CA ASP A 145 13.11 4.09 9.05
C ASP A 145 12.05 3.16 9.65
N VAL A 146 11.04 2.78 8.87
CA VAL A 146 9.95 1.87 9.27
C VAL A 146 10.50 0.54 9.80
N ILE A 147 11.46 -0.04 9.10
CA ILE A 147 12.03 -1.36 9.43
C ILE A 147 13.02 -1.29 10.62
N LYS A 148 13.63 -0.11 10.82
CA LYS A 148 14.73 0.09 11.79
C LYS A 148 14.25 0.57 13.16
N LYS A 149 12.98 0.89 13.33
CA LYS A 149 12.42 1.47 14.56
C LYS A 149 11.22 0.65 15.04
N LYS A 150 10.73 1.00 16.24
CA LYS A 150 9.46 0.49 16.78
C LYS A 150 8.39 1.50 16.42
N ILE A 151 7.60 1.18 15.40
CA ILE A 151 6.68 2.13 14.77
C ILE A 151 5.24 1.64 14.85
N ILE A 152 4.35 2.56 15.16
CA ILE A 152 2.91 2.41 14.98
C ILE A 152 2.48 3.37 13.88
N ILE A 153 1.76 2.87 12.89
CA ILE A 153 1.09 3.66 11.86
C ILE A 153 -0.40 3.69 12.17
N ASP A 154 -0.89 4.86 12.57
CA ASP A 154 -2.29 5.13 12.85
C ASP A 154 -3.02 5.51 11.56
N LEU A 155 -3.64 4.52 10.91
CA LEU A 155 -4.42 4.70 9.69
C LEU A 155 -5.74 5.46 9.92
N SER A 156 -6.18 5.63 11.17
CA SER A 156 -7.39 6.41 11.46
C SER A 156 -7.27 7.86 10.96
N ASN A 157 -6.04 8.38 10.86
CA ASN A 157 -5.81 9.72 10.33
C ASN A 157 -6.17 9.85 8.85
N ILE A 158 -6.04 8.78 8.05
CA ILE A 158 -6.46 8.78 6.63
C ILE A 158 -7.97 9.04 6.53
N ILE A 159 -8.74 8.38 7.40
CA ILE A 159 -10.19 8.57 7.47
C ILE A 159 -10.54 9.99 7.96
N ARG A 160 -9.81 10.52 8.95
CA ARG A 160 -9.99 11.90 9.45
C ARG A 160 -9.72 12.96 8.38
N LEU A 161 -8.79 12.71 7.46
CA LEU A 161 -8.51 13.59 6.34
C LEU A 161 -9.64 13.58 5.28
N GLY A 162 -10.60 12.65 5.38
CA GLY A 162 -11.68 12.45 4.41
C GLY A 162 -11.41 11.32 3.41
N GLY A 163 -10.41 10.47 3.67
CA GLY A 163 -10.16 9.25 2.91
C GLY A 163 -11.14 8.12 3.25
N THR A 164 -11.22 7.13 2.38
CA THR A 164 -11.99 5.91 2.62
C THR A 164 -11.11 4.82 3.24
N LYS A 165 -11.74 3.72 3.65
CA LYS A 165 -11.04 2.54 4.12
C LYS A 165 -10.14 1.95 3.02
N GLU A 166 -10.58 1.97 1.78
CA GLU A 166 -9.80 1.50 0.63
C GLU A 166 -8.55 2.36 0.41
N ASP A 167 -8.62 3.66 0.68
CA ASP A 167 -7.45 4.54 0.64
C ASP A 167 -6.42 4.18 1.73
N ALA A 168 -6.89 3.83 2.92
CA ALA A 168 -6.03 3.33 3.99
C ALA A 168 -5.40 1.98 3.65
N VAL A 169 -6.17 1.09 3.00
CA VAL A 169 -5.66 -0.18 2.48
C VAL A 169 -4.61 0.03 1.40
N PHE A 170 -4.86 0.93 0.45
CA PHE A 170 -3.91 1.31 -0.59
C PHE A 170 -2.59 1.82 0.01
N PHE A 171 -2.68 2.73 0.98
CA PHE A 171 -1.50 3.24 1.67
C PHE A 171 -0.68 2.13 2.34
N ALA A 172 -1.35 1.20 3.06
CA ALA A 172 -0.64 0.11 3.70
C ALA A 172 0.00 -0.85 2.67
N ASN A 173 -0.65 -1.10 1.54
CA ASN A 173 -0.06 -1.92 0.47
C ASN A 173 1.27 -1.33 -0.04
N ILE A 174 1.37 0.00 -0.19
CA ILE A 174 2.62 0.67 -0.55
C ILE A 174 3.68 0.47 0.55
N LEU A 175 3.28 0.57 1.82
CA LEU A 175 4.15 0.34 2.97
C LEU A 175 4.70 -1.10 3.00
N PHE A 176 3.82 -2.09 2.84
CA PHE A 176 4.18 -3.51 2.84
C PHE A 176 5.03 -3.88 1.63
N ASN A 177 4.75 -3.34 0.44
CA ASN A 177 5.62 -3.52 -0.73
C ASN A 177 7.03 -2.98 -0.47
N SER A 178 7.17 -1.92 0.33
CA SER A 178 8.47 -1.38 0.70
C SER A 178 9.24 -2.30 1.64
N ILE A 179 8.55 -2.87 2.63
CA ILE A 179 9.13 -3.88 3.54
C ILE A 179 9.55 -5.12 2.74
N TRP A 180 8.69 -5.56 1.81
CA TRP A 180 8.95 -6.65 0.89
C TRP A 180 10.25 -6.47 0.11
N ILE A 181 10.39 -5.34 -0.60
CA ILE A 181 11.59 -5.03 -1.40
C ILE A 181 12.86 -4.98 -0.52
N GLN A 182 12.75 -4.45 0.69
CA GLN A 182 13.86 -4.39 1.63
C GLN A 182 14.26 -5.79 2.13
N ASN A 183 13.29 -6.63 2.47
CA ASN A 183 13.56 -7.99 2.94
C ASN A 183 14.16 -8.86 1.84
N LEU A 184 13.70 -8.72 0.59
CA LEU A 184 14.29 -9.40 -0.58
C LEU A 184 15.78 -9.06 -0.77
N LYS A 185 16.21 -7.82 -0.50
CA LYS A 185 17.63 -7.44 -0.58
C LYS A 185 18.50 -8.14 0.45
N HIS A 186 17.96 -8.39 1.63
CA HIS A 186 18.71 -9.03 2.71
C HIS A 186 18.78 -10.55 2.55
N GLY A 187 17.95 -11.12 1.68
CA GLY A 187 17.88 -12.55 1.41
C GLY A 187 17.35 -13.35 2.60
N GLU A 188 17.66 -14.63 2.59
CA GLU A 188 17.22 -15.54 3.64
C GLU A 188 17.88 -15.22 5.00
N SER A 189 17.15 -15.42 6.08
CA SER A 189 17.58 -15.22 7.46
C SER A 189 17.06 -16.34 8.35
N GLN A 190 17.94 -16.86 9.20
CA GLN A 190 17.60 -17.82 10.26
C GLN A 190 17.11 -17.14 11.55
N GLU A 191 17.27 -15.82 11.64
CA GLU A 191 16.86 -15.01 12.79
C GLU A 191 15.69 -14.11 12.45
N ILE A 192 14.81 -13.89 13.43
CA ILE A 192 13.74 -12.88 13.32
C ILE A 192 14.35 -11.50 13.53
N ARG A 193 14.26 -10.65 12.50
CA ARG A 193 14.81 -9.30 12.45
C ARG A 193 13.76 -8.23 12.72
N HIS A 194 12.54 -8.43 12.22
CA HIS A 194 11.47 -7.45 12.28
C HIS A 194 10.10 -8.13 12.41
N PHE A 195 9.17 -7.45 13.09
CA PHE A 195 7.78 -7.88 13.21
C PHE A 195 6.88 -6.90 12.48
N THR A 196 6.02 -7.39 11.59
CA THR A 196 4.90 -6.63 11.05
C THR A 196 3.62 -7.12 11.72
N ILE A 197 2.93 -6.23 12.41
CA ILE A 197 1.69 -6.50 13.12
C ILE A 197 0.58 -5.74 12.38
N ILE A 198 -0.48 -6.44 12.01
CA ILE A 198 -1.62 -5.87 11.29
C ILE A 198 -2.88 -6.08 12.11
N GLU A 199 -3.47 -5.00 12.58
CA GLU A 199 -4.76 -5.00 13.27
C GLU A 199 -5.93 -4.96 12.27
N ASP A 200 -7.02 -5.66 12.61
CA ASP A 200 -8.18 -5.89 11.76
C ASP A 200 -7.79 -6.30 10.33
N SER A 201 -6.90 -7.30 10.24
CA SER A 201 -6.32 -7.76 8.97
C SER A 201 -7.36 -8.21 7.93
N GLN A 202 -8.59 -8.54 8.35
CA GLN A 202 -9.77 -8.76 7.50
C GLN A 202 -10.06 -7.61 6.53
N PHE A 203 -9.62 -6.38 6.84
CA PHE A 203 -9.76 -5.23 5.95
C PHE A 203 -8.84 -5.30 4.74
N PHE A 204 -7.73 -5.98 4.92
CA PHE A 204 -6.79 -6.28 3.86
C PHE A 204 -7.13 -7.60 3.18
N ILE A 205 -7.37 -8.66 3.95
CA ILE A 205 -7.42 -10.04 3.44
C ILE A 205 -8.73 -10.73 3.84
N SER A 206 -9.87 -10.22 3.35
CA SER A 206 -11.18 -10.83 3.60
C SER A 206 -11.46 -12.02 2.66
N GLN A 207 -12.02 -13.12 3.17
CA GLN A 207 -12.39 -14.29 2.35
C GLN A 207 -13.37 -13.94 1.21
N LYS A 208 -14.20 -12.90 1.40
CA LYS A 208 -15.14 -12.41 0.38
C LYS A 208 -14.45 -11.65 -0.76
N SER A 209 -13.33 -11.00 -0.46
CA SER A 209 -12.51 -10.30 -1.47
C SER A 209 -11.76 -11.28 -2.36
N VAL A 210 -11.23 -12.37 -1.78
CA VAL A 210 -10.49 -13.41 -2.50
C VAL A 210 -11.36 -14.14 -3.53
N ARG A 211 -12.63 -14.42 -3.22
CA ARG A 211 -13.55 -15.10 -4.17
C ARG A 211 -14.02 -14.23 -5.34
N SER A 212 -13.85 -12.91 -5.28
CA SER A 212 -14.39 -11.96 -6.29
C SER A 212 -13.32 -11.24 -7.10
N GLN A 213 -12.03 -11.35 -6.74
CA GLN A 213 -10.93 -10.69 -7.44
C GLN A 213 -10.12 -11.69 -8.27
N VAL A 214 -9.92 -11.39 -9.55
CA VAL A 214 -9.10 -12.18 -10.49
C VAL A 214 -7.59 -11.99 -10.27
N ARG A 215 -7.18 -11.05 -9.41
CA ARG A 215 -5.77 -10.73 -9.10
C ARG A 215 -5.50 -11.03 -7.62
N THR A 216 -4.36 -11.67 -7.32
CA THR A 216 -3.92 -11.95 -5.95
C THR A 216 -3.82 -10.65 -5.14
N ASN A 217 -4.09 -10.74 -3.84
CA ASN A 217 -3.98 -9.61 -2.94
C ASN A 217 -2.51 -9.45 -2.53
N TYR A 218 -1.91 -8.27 -2.75
CA TYR A 218 -0.51 -8.02 -2.40
C TYR A 218 -0.16 -8.36 -0.94
N LEU A 219 -1.14 -8.30 -0.04
CA LEU A 219 -0.93 -8.65 1.36
C LEU A 219 -0.90 -10.16 1.64
N GLU A 220 -1.57 -10.94 0.79
CA GLU A 220 -1.46 -12.39 0.78
C GLU A 220 -0.10 -12.81 0.21
N ASP A 221 0.33 -12.20 -0.90
CA ASP A 221 1.68 -12.38 -1.45
C ASP A 221 2.75 -11.96 -0.41
N PHE A 222 2.53 -10.85 0.30
CA PHE A 222 3.39 -10.42 1.40
C PHE A 222 3.45 -11.48 2.53
N ALA A 223 2.30 -12.01 2.95
CA ALA A 223 2.22 -13.03 4.00
C ALA A 223 2.89 -14.35 3.60
N LEU A 224 2.75 -14.76 2.34
CA LEU A 224 3.29 -16.01 1.81
C LEU A 224 4.80 -15.91 1.57
N LEU A 225 5.24 -14.82 0.95
CA LEU A 225 6.58 -14.74 0.37
C LEU A 225 7.63 -14.23 1.36
N LEU A 226 7.24 -13.58 2.47
CA LEU A 226 8.19 -13.08 3.48
C LEU A 226 8.82 -14.16 4.34
N ARG A 227 8.29 -15.38 4.26
CA ARG A 227 8.80 -16.53 4.98
C ARG A 227 10.27 -16.73 4.66
N GLY A 228 11.10 -16.83 5.70
CA GLY A 228 12.52 -17.06 5.56
C GLY A 228 13.36 -15.80 5.36
N THR A 229 12.79 -14.59 5.29
CA THR A 229 13.58 -13.33 5.17
C THR A 229 13.91 -12.68 6.53
N GLY A 230 13.49 -13.29 7.63
CA GLY A 230 13.60 -12.73 8.98
C GLY A 230 12.45 -11.80 9.38
N GLU A 231 11.41 -11.72 8.55
CA GLU A 231 10.17 -11.01 8.85
C GLU A 231 9.16 -11.94 9.54
N CYS A 232 8.56 -11.45 10.63
CA CYS A 232 7.47 -12.15 11.32
C CYS A 232 6.17 -11.37 11.19
N LEU A 233 5.19 -11.95 10.51
CA LEU A 233 3.86 -11.36 10.35
C LEU A 233 2.92 -11.83 11.47
N ILE A 234 2.31 -10.87 12.17
CA ILE A 234 1.28 -11.10 13.18
C ILE A 234 -0.01 -10.43 12.71
N ASN A 235 -1.05 -11.23 12.45
CA ASN A 235 -2.38 -10.73 12.10
C ASN A 235 -3.29 -10.80 13.33
N ILE A 236 -3.88 -9.67 13.72
CA ILE A 236 -4.83 -9.58 14.83
C ILE A 236 -6.22 -9.32 14.24
N ASN A 237 -7.19 -10.18 14.55
CA ASN A 237 -8.54 -10.07 14.01
C ASN A 237 -9.60 -10.32 15.07
N THR A 238 -10.64 -9.50 15.05
CA THR A 238 -11.84 -9.66 15.88
C THR A 238 -12.80 -10.71 15.35
N ARG A 239 -12.88 -10.88 14.02
CA ARG A 239 -13.68 -11.91 13.36
C ARG A 239 -12.77 -12.87 12.61
N PRO A 240 -13.04 -14.18 12.61
CA PRO A 240 -12.21 -15.19 11.93
C PRO A 240 -12.40 -15.19 10.40
N ASN A 241 -12.55 -14.02 9.77
CA ASN A 241 -12.80 -13.87 8.33
C ASN A 241 -11.52 -13.48 7.59
N ILE A 242 -10.48 -14.31 7.74
CA ILE A 242 -9.15 -14.13 7.14
C ILE A 242 -8.98 -15.17 6.02
N SER A 243 -8.18 -14.87 4.99
CA SER A 243 -7.87 -15.85 3.93
C SER A 243 -7.41 -17.20 4.50
N GLU A 244 -7.90 -18.28 3.89
CA GLU A 244 -7.50 -19.65 4.17
C GLU A 244 -6.00 -19.85 3.93
N ASP A 245 -5.42 -19.20 2.91
CA ASP A 245 -3.99 -19.32 2.60
C ASP A 245 -3.13 -18.72 3.72
N ILE A 246 -3.53 -17.58 4.28
CA ILE A 246 -2.83 -16.98 5.43
C ILE A 246 -2.95 -17.87 6.67
N MET A 247 -4.14 -18.44 6.93
CA MET A 247 -4.33 -19.34 8.06
C MET A 247 -3.52 -20.64 7.90
N ALA A 248 -3.48 -21.22 6.71
CA ALA A 248 -2.73 -22.43 6.41
C ALA A 248 -1.21 -22.21 6.52
N ASN A 249 -0.74 -20.99 6.28
CA ASN A 249 0.67 -20.62 6.38
C ASN A 249 1.07 -20.07 7.76
N ALA A 250 0.13 -19.92 8.69
CA ALA A 250 0.42 -19.46 10.04
C ALA A 250 1.15 -20.54 10.84
N GLY A 251 2.34 -20.21 11.35
CA GLY A 251 3.09 -21.12 12.25
C GLY A 251 2.49 -21.23 13.65
N VAL A 252 1.75 -20.21 14.09
CA VAL A 252 1.08 -20.15 15.39
C VAL A 252 -0.30 -19.51 15.22
N ILE A 253 -1.33 -20.14 15.79
CA ILE A 253 -2.68 -19.60 15.84
C ILE A 253 -3.08 -19.48 17.31
N ILE A 254 -3.44 -18.26 17.72
CA ILE A 254 -3.98 -17.98 19.05
C ILE A 254 -5.43 -17.57 18.87
N SER A 255 -6.33 -18.30 19.53
CA SER A 255 -7.76 -18.00 19.51
C SER A 255 -8.23 -17.76 20.93
N PHE A 256 -8.95 -16.66 21.12
CA PHE A 256 -9.67 -16.36 22.36
C PHE A 256 -11.14 -16.70 22.17
N GLN A 257 -11.89 -16.88 23.26
CA GLN A 257 -13.31 -17.24 23.19
C GLN A 257 -14.06 -16.26 22.29
N LEU A 258 -14.52 -16.75 21.14
CA LEU A 258 -15.32 -15.98 20.21
C LEU A 258 -16.75 -15.97 20.76
N SER A 259 -17.24 -14.79 21.15
CA SER A 259 -18.66 -14.58 21.45
C SER A 259 -19.46 -14.61 20.15
N TYR A 260 -19.46 -15.74 19.46
CA TYR A 260 -20.36 -15.98 18.34
C TYR A 260 -21.55 -16.73 18.91
N ASP A 261 -22.55 -15.98 19.39
CA ASP A 261 -23.85 -16.57 19.69
C ASP A 261 -24.40 -17.18 18.41
N GLN A 262 -24.59 -18.50 18.47
CA GLN A 262 -25.36 -19.26 17.50
C GLN A 262 -26.83 -18.93 17.71
N THR A 263 -27.36 -17.99 16.94
CA THR A 263 -28.79 -17.92 16.60
C THR A 263 -28.95 -17.48 15.16
#